data_AF-A0A8T9MW83-F1
#
_entry.id   AF-A0A8T9MW83-F1
#
_cell.length_a   1.000
_cell.length_b   1.000
_cell.length_c   1.000
_cell.angle_alpha   90.00
_cell.angle_beta   90.00
_cell.angle_gamma   90.00
#
_symmetry.space_group_name_H-M   'P 1'
#
loop_
_entity.id
_entity.type
_entity.pdbx_description
1 polymer ?
#
loop_
_entity_poly.entity_id
_entity_poly.type
_entity_poly.pdbx_seq_one_letter_code
_entity_poly.pdbx_strand_id
1 'polypeptide(L)'
;MKTWLAAGISCAVLALAGCGGGTSSGSAASAPASGGNGKVFRVAMNAEFAPFESQDENKNIHGFDVDLLNAMAEAGGFQVQFQHQPWDSLFPALGNGDVDVLASAITITDERKQSMDFTEPYYQIKQVVLVPAAKNVQSIEDVKKLPKVGVVTGQTGDFAAQKLFGATSPNIARFENVNLMIKEVENGGLSAAISDSAVIAHYIKNNANKGFTMVEVPDFETENYGFAVRKGDADKLKLLNDALKQVRDNGTYAQIEQKYFADAAPAAASDNASAAAAQ
;
A
#
# COMPACT_ATOMS: atom_id res chain seq x y z
N MET A 1 65.24 4.50 -49.36
CA MET A 1 65.30 5.95 -49.58
C MET A 1 64.87 6.65 -48.28
N LYS A 2 65.79 7.43 -47.70
CA LYS A 2 65.68 8.42 -46.62
C LYS A 2 65.04 8.04 -45.27
N THR A 3 65.93 7.71 -44.34
CA THR A 3 65.89 7.78 -42.86
C THR A 3 66.05 9.21 -42.34
N TRP A 4 65.21 9.73 -41.43
CA TRP A 4 65.49 10.85 -40.49
C TRP A 4 64.48 10.69 -39.32
N LEU A 5 64.77 10.20 -38.11
CA LEU A 5 65.62 10.66 -37.00
C LEU A 5 65.33 12.09 -36.48
N ALA A 6 64.73 12.10 -35.27
CA ALA A 6 65.13 12.83 -34.06
C ALA A 6 64.56 14.22 -33.71
N ALA A 7 64.22 14.29 -32.41
CA ALA A 7 64.50 15.36 -31.43
C ALA A 7 63.47 16.48 -31.22
N GLY A 8 63.11 16.67 -29.94
CA GLY A 8 62.40 17.85 -29.45
C GLY A 8 61.87 17.74 -28.01
N ILE A 9 62.77 17.79 -27.03
CA ILE A 9 62.50 18.01 -25.60
C ILE A 9 61.76 19.33 -25.39
N SER A 10 60.72 19.37 -24.54
CA SER A 10 60.58 20.44 -23.52
C SER A 10 59.52 20.12 -22.47
N CYS A 11 59.95 20.12 -21.20
CA CYS A 11 59.09 20.18 -20.03
C CYS A 11 58.46 21.58 -19.92
N ALA A 12 57.15 21.65 -19.72
CA ALA A 12 56.52 22.80 -19.09
C ALA A 12 55.42 22.29 -18.14
N VAL A 13 55.73 22.32 -16.85
CA VAL A 13 54.76 22.18 -15.77
C VAL A 13 53.97 23.49 -15.71
N LEU A 14 52.65 23.41 -15.90
CA LEU A 14 51.72 24.46 -15.51
C LEU A 14 50.57 23.78 -14.74
N ALA A 15 50.66 23.87 -13.42
CA ALA A 15 49.54 23.60 -12.53
C ALA A 15 48.58 24.78 -12.60
N LEU A 16 47.31 24.53 -12.90
CA LEU A 16 46.19 25.42 -12.57
C LEU A 16 44.98 24.56 -12.21
N ALA A 17 44.58 24.65 -10.95
CA ALA A 17 43.36 24.11 -10.40
C ALA A 17 42.13 24.82 -10.99
N GLY A 18 41.06 24.06 -11.24
CA GLY A 18 39.77 24.58 -11.67
C GLY A 18 38.67 23.54 -11.49
N CYS A 19 38.06 23.53 -10.31
CA CYS A 19 36.83 22.79 -10.02
C CYS A 19 35.64 23.39 -10.80
N GLY A 20 34.70 22.53 -11.19
CA GLY A 20 33.39 22.96 -11.70
C GLY A 20 32.65 21.85 -12.46
N GLY A 21 32.70 20.61 -11.97
CA GLY A 21 31.97 19.50 -12.57
C GLY A 21 30.50 19.56 -12.19
N GLY A 22 29.66 19.85 -13.18
CA GLY A 22 28.21 19.69 -13.07
C GLY A 22 27.84 18.22 -12.84
N THR A 23 26.89 18.00 -11.94
CA THR A 23 26.23 16.70 -11.81
C THR A 23 24.75 16.94 -11.66
N SER A 24 24.02 16.42 -12.64
CA SER A 24 22.59 16.23 -12.71
C SER A 24 22.03 15.70 -11.39
N SER A 25 21.17 16.49 -10.75
CA SER A 25 20.41 16.10 -9.56
C SER A 25 19.37 15.04 -9.92
N GLY A 26 19.71 13.79 -9.66
CA GLY A 26 18.76 12.68 -9.58
C GLY A 26 17.91 12.75 -8.31
N SER A 27 16.73 12.13 -8.38
CA SER A 27 15.72 12.01 -7.32
C SER A 27 16.30 11.83 -5.91
N ALA A 28 15.86 12.70 -5.00
CA ALA A 28 16.03 12.50 -3.57
C ALA A 28 15.11 11.36 -3.13
N ALA A 29 15.69 10.18 -2.94
CA ALA A 29 15.10 9.14 -2.11
C ALA A 29 15.12 9.64 -0.65
N SER A 30 14.02 9.43 0.08
CA SER A 30 13.94 9.66 1.51
C SER A 30 15.11 8.98 2.21
N ALA A 31 15.83 9.74 3.05
CA ALA A 31 17.00 9.27 3.77
C ALA A 31 16.66 8.02 4.61
N PRO A 32 17.52 6.99 4.65
CA PRO A 32 17.32 5.86 5.53
C PRO A 32 17.37 6.32 6.98
N ALA A 33 16.48 5.79 7.81
CA ALA A 33 16.62 5.88 9.25
C ALA A 33 17.96 5.22 9.64
N SER A 34 18.97 6.04 9.93
CA SER A 34 20.26 5.59 10.43
C SER A 34 20.07 5.07 11.85
N GLY A 35 19.92 3.75 11.99
CA GLY A 35 19.78 3.11 13.30
C GLY A 35 20.09 1.61 13.38
N GLY A 36 20.27 0.88 12.27
CA GLY A 36 20.55 -0.56 12.33
C GLY A 36 21.63 -1.02 11.37
N ASN A 37 22.62 -1.77 11.85
CA ASN A 37 23.54 -2.58 11.02
C ASN A 37 22.82 -3.80 10.38
N GLY A 38 21.53 -3.65 10.05
CA GLY A 38 20.60 -4.72 9.69
C GLY A 38 20.40 -4.88 8.19
N LYS A 39 19.75 -5.99 7.81
CA LYS A 39 19.37 -6.28 6.41
C LYS A 39 18.42 -5.20 5.88
N VAL A 40 18.63 -4.73 4.65
CA VAL A 40 17.73 -3.79 3.98
C VAL A 40 16.71 -4.59 3.16
N PHE A 41 15.42 -4.36 3.38
CA PHE A 41 14.34 -4.89 2.56
C PHE A 41 13.84 -3.85 1.56
N ARG A 42 13.79 -4.24 0.29
CA ARG A 42 13.11 -3.46 -0.75
C ARG A 42 11.61 -3.72 -0.63
N VAL A 43 10.84 -2.66 -0.44
CA VAL A 43 9.39 -2.74 -0.17
C VAL A 43 8.65 -2.04 -1.30
N ALA A 44 7.82 -2.77 -2.04
CA ALA A 44 6.96 -2.15 -3.06
C ALA A 44 5.54 -1.94 -2.54
N MET A 45 4.92 -0.84 -3.01
CA MET A 45 3.52 -0.53 -2.76
C MET A 45 2.90 0.31 -3.88
N ASN A 46 1.58 0.31 -3.97
CA ASN A 46 0.84 1.28 -4.78
C ASN A 46 0.41 2.45 -3.87
N ALA A 47 1.28 3.46 -3.75
CA ALA A 47 1.10 4.64 -2.89
C ALA A 47 -0.04 5.60 -3.30
N GLU A 48 -1.24 5.06 -3.56
CA GLU A 48 -2.45 5.75 -4.00
C GLU A 48 -3.68 5.34 -3.16
N PHE A 49 -3.47 4.69 -2.01
CA PHE A 49 -4.50 4.02 -1.20
C PHE A 49 -4.56 4.56 0.23
N ALA A 50 -4.79 5.87 0.36
CA ALA A 50 -4.89 6.55 1.66
C ALA A 50 -6.01 5.94 2.54
N PRO A 51 -5.78 5.73 3.85
CA PRO A 51 -4.65 6.23 4.65
C PRO A 51 -3.46 5.25 4.78
N PHE A 52 -3.48 4.11 4.09
CA PHE A 52 -2.47 3.07 4.24
C PHE A 52 -1.15 3.44 3.56
N GLU A 53 -1.24 3.94 2.34
CA GLU A 53 -0.09 4.44 1.59
C GLU A 53 -0.50 5.58 0.66
N SER A 54 0.33 6.62 0.62
CA SER A 54 0.12 7.80 -0.19
C SER A 54 1.46 8.43 -0.54
N GLN A 55 1.49 9.13 -1.66
CA GLN A 55 2.66 9.87 -2.10
C GLN A 55 2.35 11.37 -2.12
N ASP A 56 3.22 12.18 -1.51
CA ASP A 56 3.12 13.64 -1.56
C ASP A 56 3.65 14.22 -2.90
N GLU A 57 3.55 15.54 -3.06
CA GLU A 57 4.03 16.26 -4.26
C GLU A 57 5.54 16.07 -4.50
N ASN A 58 6.31 15.85 -3.43
CA ASN A 58 7.76 15.64 -3.47
C ASN A 58 8.13 14.16 -3.66
N LYS A 59 7.16 13.28 -3.91
CA LYS A 59 7.33 11.85 -4.08
C LYS A 59 7.68 11.08 -2.81
N ASN A 60 7.53 11.68 -1.63
CA ASN A 60 7.69 10.98 -0.36
C ASN A 60 6.47 10.10 -0.08
N ILE A 61 6.74 8.86 0.28
CA ILE A 61 5.73 7.86 0.60
C ILE A 61 5.47 7.89 2.11
N HIS A 62 4.20 7.93 2.50
CA HIS A 62 3.73 7.95 3.89
C HIS A 62 2.40 7.23 4.03
N GLY A 63 2.03 6.85 5.26
CA GLY A 63 0.76 6.19 5.55
C GLY A 63 0.89 5.13 6.64
N PHE A 64 -0.21 4.49 6.99
CA PHE A 64 -0.25 3.47 8.04
C PHE A 64 0.70 2.30 7.75
N ASP A 65 0.74 1.77 6.53
CA ASP A 65 1.62 0.65 6.16
C ASP A 65 3.10 1.03 6.30
N VAL A 66 3.44 2.27 5.92
CA VAL A 66 4.79 2.83 6.01
C VAL A 66 5.22 2.98 7.45
N ASP A 67 4.39 3.58 8.29
CA ASP A 67 4.68 3.81 9.70
C ASP A 67 4.78 2.48 10.46
N LEU A 68 3.87 1.54 10.20
CA LEU A 68 3.89 0.21 10.81
C LEU A 68 5.16 -0.55 10.42
N LEU A 69 5.52 -0.58 9.13
CA LEU A 69 6.69 -1.33 8.69
C LEU A 69 8.01 -0.67 9.13
N ASN A 70 8.07 0.66 9.26
CA ASN A 70 9.19 1.35 9.87
C ASN A 70 9.34 0.99 11.37
N ALA A 71 8.25 0.98 12.13
CA ALA A 71 8.28 0.57 13.53
C ALA A 71 8.69 -0.90 13.70
N MET A 72 8.23 -1.77 12.79
CA MET A 72 8.66 -3.16 12.73
C MET A 72 10.16 -3.27 12.38
N ALA A 73 10.66 -2.43 11.48
CA ALA A 73 12.08 -2.40 11.13
C ALA A 73 12.96 -2.02 12.33
N GLU A 74 12.56 -1.02 13.10
CA GLU A 74 13.22 -0.61 14.34
C GLU A 74 13.22 -1.74 15.38
N ALA A 75 12.06 -2.35 15.64
CA ALA A 75 11.93 -3.45 16.61
C ALA A 75 12.67 -4.73 16.18
N GLY A 76 12.64 -5.03 14.88
CA GLY A 76 13.24 -6.24 14.29
C GLY A 76 14.72 -6.11 13.91
N GLY A 77 15.32 -4.92 14.06
CA GLY A 77 16.72 -4.68 13.70
C GLY A 77 17.02 -4.81 12.21
N PHE A 78 16.07 -4.40 11.35
CA PHE A 78 16.25 -4.34 9.89
C PHE A 78 15.99 -2.93 9.36
N GLN A 79 16.21 -2.72 8.07
CA GLN A 79 15.91 -1.46 7.39
C GLN A 79 14.93 -1.72 6.24
N VAL A 80 14.19 -0.69 5.84
CA VAL A 80 13.25 -0.75 4.72
C VAL A 80 13.51 0.39 3.74
N GLN A 81 13.36 0.08 2.46
CA GLN A 81 13.38 1.06 1.38
C GLN A 81 12.09 0.93 0.59
N PHE A 82 11.23 1.94 0.68
CA PHE A 82 9.94 1.95 0.00
C PHE A 82 10.05 2.44 -1.44
N GLN A 83 9.31 1.80 -2.33
CA GLN A 83 9.13 2.23 -3.71
C GLN A 83 7.65 2.17 -4.10
N HIS A 84 7.20 3.21 -4.80
CA HIS A 84 5.88 3.25 -5.41
C HIS A 84 5.93 2.57 -6.79
N GLN A 85 4.91 1.77 -7.10
CA GLN A 85 4.66 1.25 -8.44
C GLN A 85 3.16 0.92 -8.64
N PRO A 86 2.69 0.70 -9.89
CA PRO A 86 1.31 0.29 -10.17
C PRO A 86 0.93 -1.03 -9.49
N TRP A 87 -0.34 -1.17 -9.10
CA TRP A 87 -0.86 -2.34 -8.37
C TRP A 87 -0.55 -3.68 -9.04
N ASP A 88 -0.78 -3.79 -10.35
CA ASP A 88 -0.57 -4.99 -11.14
C ASP A 88 0.91 -5.44 -11.20
N SER A 89 1.83 -4.49 -11.04
CA SER A 89 3.27 -4.74 -11.05
C SER A 89 3.82 -5.25 -9.71
N LEU A 90 3.08 -5.12 -8.60
CA LEU A 90 3.50 -5.56 -7.26
C LEU A 90 3.81 -7.06 -7.21
N PHE A 91 2.87 -7.88 -7.66
CA PHE A 91 2.97 -9.33 -7.53
C PHE A 91 4.09 -9.93 -8.40
N PRO A 92 4.26 -9.53 -9.68
CA PRO A 92 5.41 -9.95 -10.47
C PRO A 92 6.75 -9.50 -9.88
N ALA A 93 6.86 -8.27 -9.38
CA ALA A 93 8.09 -7.76 -8.77
C ALA A 93 8.50 -8.59 -7.55
N LEU A 94 7.53 -9.01 -6.73
CA LEU A 94 7.80 -9.92 -5.63
C LEU A 94 8.26 -11.29 -6.14
N GLY A 95 7.53 -11.88 -7.09
CA GLY A 95 7.82 -13.21 -7.65
C GLY A 95 9.20 -13.29 -8.32
N ASN A 96 9.60 -12.24 -9.05
CA ASN A 96 10.89 -12.14 -9.73
C ASN A 96 12.06 -11.86 -8.77
N GLY A 97 11.76 -11.44 -7.54
CA GLY A 97 12.77 -11.05 -6.56
C GLY A 97 13.31 -9.63 -6.72
N ASP A 98 12.61 -8.78 -7.47
CA ASP A 98 12.91 -7.34 -7.61
C ASP A 98 12.64 -6.57 -6.32
N VAL A 99 11.70 -7.08 -5.51
CA VAL A 99 11.42 -6.60 -4.14
C VAL A 99 11.34 -7.75 -3.14
N ASP A 100 11.41 -7.41 -1.87
CA ASP A 100 11.50 -8.37 -0.77
C ASP A 100 10.20 -8.50 0.03
N VAL A 101 9.43 -7.41 0.11
CA VAL A 101 8.15 -7.29 0.84
C VAL A 101 7.17 -6.45 -0.01
N LEU A 102 5.89 -6.81 0.02
CA LEU A 102 4.80 -5.94 -0.44
C LEU A 102 4.04 -5.39 0.77
N ALA A 103 3.81 -4.07 0.78
CA ALA A 103 3.11 -3.35 1.85
C ALA A 103 2.15 -2.34 1.24
N SER A 104 0.98 -2.81 0.82
CA SER A 104 0.02 -2.01 0.06
C SER A 104 -1.42 -2.42 0.38
N ALA A 105 -1.79 -2.49 1.66
CA ALA A 105 -3.12 -2.90 2.10
C ALA A 105 -3.59 -4.21 1.42
N ILE A 106 -2.69 -5.20 1.29
CA ILE A 106 -2.97 -6.38 0.48
C ILE A 106 -3.81 -7.36 1.30
N THR A 107 -5.07 -7.54 0.91
CA THR A 107 -5.93 -8.59 1.47
C THR A 107 -5.31 -9.97 1.34
N ILE A 108 -5.27 -10.70 2.45
CA ILE A 108 -4.90 -12.09 2.51
C ILE A 108 -6.03 -12.92 1.88
N THR A 109 -5.79 -13.53 0.72
CA THR A 109 -6.74 -14.43 0.05
C THR A 109 -6.10 -15.80 -0.21
N ASP A 110 -6.92 -16.85 -0.32
CA ASP A 110 -6.44 -18.19 -0.65
C ASP A 110 -5.75 -18.24 -2.01
N GLU A 111 -6.22 -17.45 -2.98
CA GLU A 111 -5.59 -17.31 -4.29
C GLU A 111 -4.19 -16.69 -4.17
N ARG A 112 -4.05 -15.57 -3.46
CA ARG A 112 -2.74 -14.92 -3.27
C ARG A 112 -1.77 -15.83 -2.51
N LYS A 113 -2.25 -16.58 -1.52
CA LYS A 113 -1.45 -17.58 -0.76
C LYS A 113 -0.85 -18.68 -1.64
N GLN A 114 -1.35 -18.91 -2.85
CA GLN A 114 -0.75 -19.88 -3.77
C GLN A 114 0.61 -19.41 -4.32
N SER A 115 0.86 -18.09 -4.38
CA SER A 115 2.06 -17.51 -4.99
C SER A 115 2.91 -16.65 -4.05
N MET A 116 2.39 -16.28 -2.88
CA MET A 116 3.12 -15.52 -1.85
C MET A 116 2.74 -15.98 -0.44
N ASP A 117 3.57 -15.67 0.53
CA ASP A 117 3.26 -15.86 1.95
C ASP A 117 2.96 -14.51 2.60
N PHE A 118 2.11 -14.50 3.63
CA PHE A 118 1.67 -13.30 4.32
C PHE A 118 2.06 -13.36 5.79
N THR A 119 2.39 -12.21 6.37
CA THR A 119 2.45 -12.04 7.82
C THR A 119 1.13 -12.41 8.48
N GLU A 120 1.16 -12.54 9.80
CA GLU A 120 -0.05 -12.43 10.60
C GLU A 120 -0.81 -11.16 10.21
N PRO A 121 -2.16 -11.20 10.19
CA PRO A 121 -2.92 -10.06 9.72
C PRO A 121 -2.69 -8.84 10.58
N TYR A 122 -2.56 -7.67 9.97
CA TYR A 122 -2.27 -6.42 10.70
C TYR A 122 -3.45 -5.46 10.77
N TYR A 123 -4.42 -5.54 9.85
CA TYR A 123 -5.59 -4.67 9.85
C TYR A 123 -6.78 -5.40 9.23
N GLN A 124 -8.00 -5.10 9.69
CA GLN A 124 -9.23 -5.74 9.26
C GLN A 124 -10.14 -4.75 8.52
N ILE A 125 -10.73 -5.19 7.42
CA ILE A 125 -11.66 -4.40 6.60
C ILE A 125 -12.87 -5.22 6.17
N LYS A 126 -13.83 -4.52 5.59
CA LYS A 126 -14.85 -5.10 4.71
C LYS A 126 -14.85 -4.32 3.40
N GLN A 127 -15.35 -4.94 2.34
CA GLN A 127 -15.77 -4.18 1.17
C GLN A 127 -17.02 -3.35 1.54
N VAL A 128 -17.12 -2.14 1.00
CA VAL A 128 -18.25 -1.24 1.18
C VAL A 128 -18.59 -0.57 -0.14
N VAL A 129 -19.74 0.09 -0.19
CA VAL A 129 -20.17 0.83 -1.39
C VAL A 129 -20.15 2.32 -1.12
N LEU A 130 -19.32 3.05 -1.87
CA LEU A 130 -19.37 4.51 -1.95
C LEU A 130 -20.49 4.91 -2.91
N VAL A 131 -21.46 5.69 -2.44
CA VAL A 131 -22.59 6.18 -3.24
C VAL A 131 -22.88 7.65 -2.96
N PRO A 132 -23.42 8.41 -3.92
CA PRO A 132 -24.01 9.72 -3.62
C PRO A 132 -25.08 9.58 -2.53
N ALA A 133 -25.05 10.44 -1.50
CA ALA A 133 -25.91 10.34 -0.32
C ALA A 133 -27.42 10.37 -0.63
N ALA A 134 -27.80 10.95 -1.76
CA ALA A 134 -29.19 10.97 -2.24
C ALA A 134 -29.70 9.58 -2.70
N LYS A 135 -28.82 8.58 -2.87
CA LYS A 135 -29.22 7.23 -3.29
C LYS A 135 -29.54 6.37 -2.07
N ASN A 136 -30.76 5.87 -2.00
CA ASN A 136 -31.22 4.96 -0.93
C ASN A 136 -30.74 3.51 -1.19
N VAL A 137 -29.43 3.27 -1.01
CA VAL A 137 -28.82 1.93 -1.14
C VAL A 137 -28.58 1.39 0.26
N GLN A 138 -29.18 0.25 0.61
CA GLN A 138 -29.08 -0.32 1.97
C GLN A 138 -28.79 -1.82 2.01
N SER A 139 -28.71 -2.49 0.85
CA SER A 139 -28.58 -3.94 0.76
C SER A 139 -27.79 -4.38 -0.47
N ILE A 140 -27.32 -5.64 -0.51
CA ILE A 140 -26.78 -6.27 -1.73
C ILE A 140 -27.77 -6.10 -2.89
N GLU A 141 -29.07 -6.30 -2.64
CA GLU A 141 -30.08 -6.28 -3.70
C GLU A 141 -30.25 -4.89 -4.30
N ASP A 142 -29.99 -3.83 -3.55
CA ASP A 142 -29.95 -2.47 -4.10
C ASP A 142 -28.69 -2.25 -4.92
N VAL A 143 -27.54 -2.72 -4.44
CA VAL A 143 -26.27 -2.66 -5.17
C VAL A 143 -26.38 -3.37 -6.52
N LYS A 144 -26.99 -4.57 -6.56
CA LYS A 144 -27.22 -5.35 -7.79
C LYS A 144 -28.05 -4.60 -8.84
N LYS A 145 -28.89 -3.64 -8.43
CA LYS A 145 -29.71 -2.81 -9.33
C LYS A 145 -28.96 -1.58 -9.84
N LEU A 146 -27.78 -1.26 -9.29
CA LEU A 146 -27.00 -0.11 -9.72
C LEU A 146 -26.30 -0.40 -11.06
N PRO A 147 -26.47 0.48 -12.07
CA PRO A 147 -25.66 0.40 -13.28
C PRO A 147 -24.30 1.04 -13.05
N LYS A 148 -23.25 0.59 -13.75
CA LYS A 148 -21.91 1.21 -13.72
C LYS A 148 -21.34 1.34 -12.30
N VAL A 149 -21.02 0.21 -11.69
CA VAL A 149 -20.32 0.13 -10.41
C VAL A 149 -18.82 0.07 -10.68
N GLY A 150 -18.09 1.05 -10.13
CA GLY A 150 -16.64 1.12 -10.24
C GLY A 150 -15.93 0.17 -9.29
N VAL A 151 -14.84 -0.43 -9.76
CA VAL A 151 -13.90 -1.22 -8.96
C VAL A 151 -12.47 -0.99 -9.46
N VAL A 152 -11.48 -1.28 -8.62
CA VAL A 152 -10.07 -1.33 -9.03
C VAL A 152 -9.71 -2.75 -9.47
N THR A 153 -9.15 -2.87 -10.68
CA THR A 153 -8.85 -4.17 -11.29
C THR A 153 -7.94 -5.02 -10.40
N GLY A 154 -8.36 -6.24 -10.08
CA GLY A 154 -7.54 -7.18 -9.30
C GLY A 154 -7.43 -6.87 -7.80
N GLN A 155 -8.20 -5.91 -7.28
CA GLN A 155 -8.44 -5.74 -5.85
C GLN A 155 -9.68 -6.55 -5.41
N THR A 156 -9.85 -6.76 -4.11
CA THR A 156 -10.95 -7.59 -3.58
C THR A 156 -12.33 -6.96 -3.81
N GLY A 157 -12.42 -5.64 -3.96
CA GLY A 157 -13.64 -4.96 -4.43
C GLY A 157 -14.08 -5.38 -5.85
N ASP A 158 -13.14 -5.65 -6.77
CA ASP A 158 -13.44 -6.23 -8.08
C ASP A 158 -13.98 -7.66 -7.90
N PHE A 159 -13.33 -8.49 -7.09
CA PHE A 159 -13.82 -9.86 -6.84
C PHE A 159 -15.20 -9.89 -6.19
N ALA A 160 -15.49 -8.96 -5.28
CA ALA A 160 -16.82 -8.78 -4.71
C ALA A 160 -17.84 -8.41 -5.80
N ALA A 161 -17.55 -7.43 -6.65
CA ALA A 161 -18.41 -7.06 -7.77
C ALA A 161 -18.63 -8.23 -8.75
N GLN A 162 -17.59 -8.99 -9.07
CA GLN A 162 -17.71 -10.18 -9.93
C GLN A 162 -18.64 -11.23 -9.34
N LYS A 163 -18.61 -11.45 -8.02
CA LYS A 163 -19.57 -12.35 -7.34
C LYS A 163 -21.00 -11.83 -7.41
N LEU A 164 -21.20 -10.51 -7.35
CA LEU A 164 -22.52 -9.88 -7.39
C LEU A 164 -23.14 -9.85 -8.79
N PHE A 165 -22.36 -9.47 -9.79
CA PHE A 165 -22.85 -9.15 -11.14
C PHE A 165 -22.46 -10.18 -12.19
N GLY A 166 -21.51 -11.06 -11.89
CA GLY A 166 -20.82 -11.93 -12.86
C GLY A 166 -19.52 -11.30 -13.37
N ALA A 167 -18.49 -12.14 -13.57
CA ALA A 167 -17.12 -11.70 -13.87
C ALA A 167 -16.99 -10.78 -15.11
N THR A 168 -17.84 -11.02 -16.11
CA THR A 168 -17.86 -10.32 -17.41
C THR A 168 -19.00 -9.30 -17.53
N SER A 169 -19.66 -8.96 -16.42
CA SER A 169 -20.81 -8.07 -16.44
C SER A 169 -20.45 -6.68 -16.96
N PRO A 170 -21.22 -6.13 -17.92
CA PRO A 170 -21.02 -4.76 -18.41
C PRO A 170 -21.33 -3.70 -17.35
N ASN A 171 -21.91 -4.10 -16.19
CA ASN A 171 -22.15 -3.20 -15.07
C ASN A 171 -20.90 -2.95 -14.23
N ILE A 172 -19.83 -3.73 -14.39
CA ILE A 172 -18.56 -3.53 -13.67
C ILE A 172 -17.66 -2.64 -14.52
N ALA A 173 -17.38 -1.43 -14.03
CA ALA A 173 -16.41 -0.53 -14.61
C ALA A 173 -15.08 -0.68 -13.86
N ARG A 174 -14.03 -1.10 -14.57
CA ARG A 174 -12.72 -1.37 -13.98
C ARG A 174 -11.77 -0.20 -14.18
N PHE A 175 -11.09 0.19 -13.11
CA PHE A 175 -10.11 1.27 -13.08
C PHE A 175 -8.74 0.73 -12.68
N GLU A 176 -7.70 1.50 -12.99
CA GLU A 176 -6.32 1.19 -12.61
C GLU A 176 -6.02 1.54 -11.14
N ASN A 177 -6.69 2.55 -10.57
CA ASN A 177 -6.54 2.93 -9.17
C ASN A 177 -7.82 3.51 -8.57
N VAL A 178 -7.82 3.60 -7.24
CA VAL A 178 -8.97 4.08 -6.45
C VAL A 178 -9.29 5.55 -6.72
N ASN A 179 -8.27 6.38 -6.97
CA ASN A 179 -8.43 7.82 -7.17
C ASN A 179 -9.23 8.12 -8.45
N LEU A 180 -8.91 7.46 -9.55
CA LEU A 180 -9.63 7.60 -10.82
C LEU A 180 -11.06 7.05 -10.72
N MET A 181 -11.23 5.92 -10.04
CA MET A 181 -12.55 5.35 -9.79
C MET A 181 -13.43 6.31 -8.99
N ILE A 182 -12.95 6.83 -7.86
CA ILE A 182 -13.68 7.79 -7.03
C ILE A 182 -13.95 9.07 -7.82
N LYS A 183 -12.99 9.54 -8.61
CA LYS A 183 -13.19 10.73 -9.46
C LYS A 183 -14.31 10.55 -10.47
N GLU A 184 -14.46 9.36 -11.02
CA GLU A 184 -15.57 9.08 -11.94
C GLU A 184 -16.93 9.00 -11.22
N VAL A 185 -16.95 8.57 -9.95
CA VAL A 185 -18.16 8.71 -9.10
C VAL A 185 -18.48 10.20 -8.86
N GLU A 186 -17.47 11.03 -8.56
CA GLU A 186 -17.64 12.49 -8.41
C GLU A 186 -18.24 13.15 -9.64
N ASN A 187 -17.78 12.74 -10.83
CA ASN A 187 -18.25 13.29 -12.10
C ASN A 187 -19.63 12.74 -12.51
N GLY A 188 -20.20 11.80 -11.75
CA GLY A 188 -21.48 11.15 -12.06
C GLY A 188 -21.41 10.11 -13.18
N GLY A 189 -20.21 9.72 -13.60
CA GLY A 189 -20.00 8.68 -14.62
C GLY A 189 -20.27 7.27 -14.09
N LEU A 190 -20.03 7.06 -12.79
CA LEU A 190 -20.38 5.84 -12.05
C LEU A 190 -21.56 6.06 -11.12
N SER A 191 -22.37 5.03 -10.93
CA SER A 191 -23.44 5.09 -9.93
C SER A 191 -22.94 4.94 -8.50
N ALA A 192 -21.84 4.19 -8.35
CA ALA A 192 -21.26 3.75 -7.10
C ALA A 192 -19.84 3.23 -7.35
N ALA A 193 -19.09 3.04 -6.28
CA ALA A 193 -17.84 2.30 -6.29
C ALA A 193 -17.82 1.28 -5.14
N ILE A 194 -17.20 0.11 -5.35
CA ILE A 194 -16.92 -0.87 -4.30
C ILE A 194 -15.43 -0.84 -3.98
N SER A 195 -15.10 -0.62 -2.71
CA SER A 195 -13.73 -0.62 -2.20
C SER A 195 -13.71 -0.78 -0.69
N ASP A 196 -12.53 -0.71 -0.11
CA ASP A 196 -12.25 -1.11 1.26
C ASP A 196 -12.75 -0.05 2.26
N SER A 197 -13.38 -0.51 3.34
CA SER A 197 -14.09 0.34 4.32
C SER A 197 -13.25 1.50 4.84
N ALA A 198 -12.00 1.24 5.23
CA ALA A 198 -11.11 2.24 5.78
C ALA A 198 -10.71 3.32 4.75
N VAL A 199 -10.53 2.95 3.48
CA VAL A 199 -10.20 3.90 2.40
C VAL A 199 -11.41 4.76 2.05
N ILE A 200 -12.58 4.15 1.93
CA ILE A 200 -13.83 4.89 1.66
C ILE A 200 -14.18 5.83 2.82
N ALA A 201 -14.06 5.37 4.07
CA ALA A 201 -14.27 6.20 5.25
C ALA A 201 -13.30 7.39 5.28
N HIS A 202 -12.02 7.16 5.00
CA HIS A 202 -11.01 8.21 4.91
C HIS A 202 -11.33 9.23 3.80
N TYR A 203 -11.73 8.77 2.62
CA TYR A 203 -12.14 9.65 1.53
C TYR A 203 -13.33 10.52 1.93
N ILE A 204 -14.41 9.93 2.48
CA ILE A 204 -15.61 10.67 2.89
C ILE A 204 -15.27 11.70 3.96
N LYS A 205 -14.48 11.34 4.98
CA LYS A 205 -14.06 12.25 6.05
C LYS A 205 -13.36 13.49 5.48
N ASN A 206 -12.42 13.30 4.55
CA ASN A 206 -11.66 14.39 3.96
C ASN A 206 -12.40 15.15 2.84
N ASN A 207 -13.57 14.66 2.42
CA ASN A 207 -14.38 15.22 1.34
C ASN A 207 -15.85 15.36 1.73
N ALA A 208 -16.13 15.69 3.01
CA ALA A 208 -17.48 15.71 3.56
C ALA A 208 -18.46 16.65 2.81
N ASN A 209 -17.92 17.66 2.12
CA ASN A 209 -18.69 18.60 1.30
C ASN A 209 -19.13 18.04 -0.06
N LYS A 210 -18.64 16.86 -0.47
CA LYS A 210 -18.96 16.26 -1.79
C LYS A 210 -20.25 15.44 -1.81
N GLY A 211 -20.91 15.25 -0.66
CA GLY A 211 -22.23 14.60 -0.60
C GLY A 211 -22.21 13.09 -0.88
N PHE A 212 -21.17 12.39 -0.43
CA PHE A 212 -21.07 10.94 -0.50
C PHE A 212 -21.35 10.28 0.84
N THR A 213 -21.86 9.05 0.78
CA THR A 213 -22.00 8.16 1.93
C THR A 213 -21.37 6.81 1.63
N MET A 214 -21.01 6.12 2.71
CA MET A 214 -20.59 4.72 2.69
C MET A 214 -21.79 3.86 3.06
N VAL A 215 -21.98 2.76 2.34
CA VAL A 215 -22.97 1.75 2.66
C VAL A 215 -22.22 0.46 2.98
N GLU A 216 -22.35 0.02 4.23
CA GLU A 216 -21.97 -1.32 4.62
C GLU A 216 -23.00 -2.31 4.11
N VAL A 217 -22.51 -3.40 3.54
CA VAL A 217 -23.34 -4.46 3.00
C VAL A 217 -23.01 -5.71 3.82
N PRO A 218 -23.93 -6.20 4.68
CA PRO A 218 -23.63 -7.27 5.64
C PRO A 218 -23.10 -8.57 5.03
N ASP A 219 -23.43 -8.80 3.76
CA ASP A 219 -23.03 -9.98 2.99
C ASP A 219 -21.59 -9.91 2.45
N PHE A 220 -20.91 -8.76 2.57
CA PHE A 220 -19.49 -8.69 2.29
C PHE A 220 -18.70 -9.22 3.49
N GLU A 221 -17.92 -10.26 3.20
CA GLU A 221 -17.08 -10.93 4.17
C GLU A 221 -16.03 -9.98 4.76
N THR A 222 -15.66 -10.26 6.00
CA THR A 222 -14.51 -9.62 6.64
C THR A 222 -13.22 -10.09 5.97
N GLU A 223 -12.35 -9.13 5.67
CA GLU A 223 -11.07 -9.32 5.03
C GLU A 223 -9.96 -8.82 5.95
N ASN A 224 -8.75 -9.36 5.83
CA ASN A 224 -7.62 -8.90 6.62
C ASN A 224 -6.41 -8.63 5.72
N TYR A 225 -5.69 -7.56 6.01
CA TYR A 225 -4.44 -7.23 5.33
C TYR A 225 -3.25 -7.91 5.98
N GLY A 226 -2.25 -8.24 5.16
CA GLY A 226 -0.96 -8.75 5.59
C GLY A 226 0.16 -8.22 4.71
N PHE A 227 1.37 -8.13 5.24
CA PHE A 227 2.55 -7.86 4.42
C PHE A 227 2.94 -9.15 3.69
N ALA A 228 3.16 -9.06 2.38
CA ALA A 228 3.45 -10.23 1.56
C ALA A 228 4.96 -10.40 1.34
N VAL A 229 5.42 -11.65 1.36
CA VAL A 229 6.79 -12.06 1.02
C VAL A 229 6.74 -13.18 -0.01
N ARG A 230 7.86 -13.46 -0.69
CA ARG A 230 7.92 -14.58 -1.64
C ARG A 230 7.52 -15.89 -0.97
N LYS A 231 6.78 -16.73 -1.70
CA LYS A 231 6.39 -18.06 -1.21
C LYS A 231 7.62 -18.84 -0.76
N GLY A 232 7.56 -19.40 0.45
CA GLY A 232 8.61 -20.20 1.06
C GLY A 232 9.71 -19.40 1.75
N ASP A 233 9.66 -18.08 1.78
CA ASP A 233 10.63 -17.23 2.51
C ASP A 233 10.33 -17.19 4.02
N ALA A 234 10.46 -18.36 4.66
CA ALA A 234 10.09 -18.59 6.06
C ALA A 234 10.88 -17.70 7.03
N ASP A 235 12.16 -17.42 6.74
CA ASP A 235 13.01 -16.59 7.58
C ASP A 235 12.53 -15.14 7.60
N LYS A 236 12.20 -14.57 6.43
CA LYS A 236 11.67 -13.20 6.34
C LYS A 236 10.29 -13.12 6.96
N LEU A 237 9.44 -14.11 6.68
CA LEU A 237 8.11 -14.16 7.25
C LEU A 237 8.15 -14.18 8.78
N LYS A 238 9.01 -15.04 9.35
CA LYS A 238 9.21 -15.13 10.79
C LYS A 238 9.71 -13.81 11.37
N LEU A 239 10.72 -13.18 10.74
CA LEU A 239 11.25 -11.90 11.20
C LEU A 239 10.16 -10.80 11.22
N LEU A 240 9.35 -10.71 10.16
CA LEU A 240 8.24 -9.74 10.11
C LEU A 240 7.17 -10.04 11.15
N ASN A 241 6.81 -11.31 11.37
CA ASN A 241 5.83 -11.68 12.40
C ASN A 241 6.33 -11.39 13.82
N ASP A 242 7.61 -11.69 14.11
CA ASP A 242 8.22 -11.39 15.41
C ASP A 242 8.25 -9.87 15.65
N ALA A 243 8.59 -9.07 14.62
CA ALA A 243 8.59 -7.61 14.71
C ALA A 243 7.18 -7.03 14.89
N LEU A 244 6.19 -7.53 14.12
CA LEU A 244 4.79 -7.12 14.26
C LEU A 244 4.27 -7.43 15.67
N LYS A 245 4.64 -8.61 16.22
CA LYS A 245 4.30 -8.97 17.60
C LYS A 245 4.93 -7.99 18.60
N GLN A 246 6.21 -7.65 18.46
CA GLN A 246 6.87 -6.69 19.36
C GLN A 246 6.20 -5.31 19.33
N VAL A 247 5.88 -4.80 18.14
CA VAL A 247 5.19 -3.51 17.94
C VAL A 247 3.77 -3.50 18.52
N ARG A 248 3.10 -4.67 18.56
CA ARG A 248 1.83 -4.84 19.28
C ARG A 248 2.02 -4.86 20.78
N ASP A 249 2.93 -5.68 21.28
CA ASP A 249 3.15 -5.90 22.71
C ASP A 249 3.63 -4.62 23.42
N ASN A 250 4.37 -3.75 22.73
CA ASN A 250 4.88 -2.50 23.29
C ASN A 250 3.94 -1.28 23.10
N GLY A 251 2.78 -1.47 22.45
CA GLY A 251 1.78 -0.43 22.23
C GLY A 251 2.03 0.51 21.06
N THR A 252 3.16 0.40 20.35
CA THR A 252 3.46 1.23 19.18
C THR A 252 2.44 1.02 18.06
N TYR A 253 1.95 -0.21 17.83
CA TYR A 253 0.88 -0.49 16.87
C TYR A 253 -0.36 0.37 17.17
N ALA A 254 -0.81 0.39 18.44
CA ALA A 254 -2.01 1.11 18.84
C ALA A 254 -1.85 2.63 18.66
N GLN A 255 -0.65 3.17 18.88
CA GLN A 255 -0.36 4.58 18.62
C GLN A 255 -0.42 4.93 17.13
N ILE A 256 0.12 4.06 16.27
CA ILE A 256 0.07 4.22 14.82
C ILE A 256 -1.38 4.10 14.34
N GLU A 257 -2.12 3.08 14.78
CA GLU A 257 -3.53 2.92 14.45
C GLU A 257 -4.36 4.12 14.87
N GLN A 258 -4.15 4.64 16.08
CA GLN A 258 -4.82 5.85 16.56
C GLN A 258 -4.51 7.06 15.67
N LYS A 259 -3.24 7.25 15.26
CA LYS A 259 -2.84 8.35 14.37
C LYS A 259 -3.65 8.38 13.07
N TYR A 260 -3.97 7.22 12.50
CA TYR A 260 -4.65 7.13 11.21
C TYR A 260 -6.18 6.95 11.30
N PHE A 261 -6.67 6.33 12.38
CA PHE A 261 -8.06 5.84 12.45
C PHE A 261 -8.86 6.30 13.68
N ALA A 262 -8.32 7.16 14.56
CA ALA A 262 -9.00 7.59 15.80
C ALA A 262 -10.42 8.16 15.61
N ASP A 263 -10.72 8.77 14.46
CA ASP A 263 -12.05 9.32 14.19
C ASP A 263 -12.87 8.49 13.17
N ALA A 264 -12.40 7.30 12.79
CA ALA A 264 -12.97 6.48 11.71
C ALA A 264 -13.84 5.30 12.19
N ALA A 265 -14.11 5.15 13.49
CA ALA A 265 -14.83 4.00 14.03
C ALA A 265 -16.27 3.87 13.45
N PRO A 266 -16.67 2.64 13.10
CA PRO A 266 -17.40 1.85 14.09
C PRO A 266 -16.59 0.67 14.64
N ALA A 267 -16.94 0.27 15.85
CA ALA A 267 -16.21 -0.64 16.74
C ALA A 267 -16.00 -2.05 16.18
N ALA A 268 -14.78 -2.59 16.34
CA ALA A 268 -14.46 -3.78 17.14
C ALA A 268 -13.20 -4.49 16.62
N ALA A 269 -12.07 -4.33 17.32
CA ALA A 269 -11.00 -5.33 17.42
C ALA A 269 -10.07 -4.95 18.60
N SER A 270 -10.63 -4.88 19.81
CA SER A 270 -9.83 -4.90 21.03
C SER A 270 -10.32 -6.02 21.96
N ASP A 271 -10.33 -7.24 21.43
CA ASP A 271 -10.43 -8.41 22.29
C ASP A 271 -9.07 -8.63 22.96
N ASN A 272 -8.95 -8.00 24.13
CA ASN A 272 -7.97 -8.32 25.15
C ASN A 272 -8.11 -9.79 25.55
N ALA A 273 -7.37 -10.66 24.87
CA ALA A 273 -7.08 -12.00 25.35
C ALA A 273 -6.07 -11.95 26.51
N SER A 274 -6.49 -11.45 27.68
CA SER A 274 -5.82 -11.71 28.96
C SER A 274 -6.74 -11.48 30.18
N ALA A 275 -7.85 -12.21 30.26
CA ALA A 275 -8.60 -12.32 31.51
C ALA A 275 -9.42 -13.62 31.57
N ALA A 276 -8.74 -14.77 31.65
CA ALA A 276 -9.36 -16.02 32.08
C ALA A 276 -8.31 -16.94 32.72
N ALA A 277 -7.75 -16.52 33.84
CA ALA A 277 -7.00 -17.39 34.76
C ALA A 277 -7.06 -16.81 36.18
N ALA A 278 -8.25 -16.84 36.79
CA ALA A 278 -8.46 -16.81 38.24
C ALA A 278 -9.95 -16.90 38.55
N GLN A 279 -10.46 -18.13 38.70
CA GLN A 279 -11.43 -18.55 39.72
C GLN A 279 -11.66 -20.06 39.62
#